data_AF-A0A7U3YB87-F1
#
_entry.id   AF-A0A7U3YB87-F1
#
_cell.length_a   1.000
_cell.length_b   1.000
_cell.length_c   1.000
_cell.angle_alpha   90.00
_cell.angle_beta   90.00
_cell.angle_gamma   90.00
#
_symmetry.space_group_name_H-M   'P 1'
#
loop_
_entity.id
_entity.type
_entity.pdbx_description
1 polymer ?
#
loop_
_entity_poly.entity_id
_entity_poly.type
_entity_poly.pdbx_seq_one_letter_code
_entity_poly.pdbx_strand_id
1 'polypeptide(L)'
;METVSTNIASVTQEQIYKEFIRLGMEQLIAQDLSKRYYHNELTYRDLENLEKQFDIKFDNLISKIDSVKSELNTKIDNVEKNLNLKIDSLDTKIDTVEKNLNLKIDSVKNELTAKIDNVEKNLMSLTEMLKWVLGIMGAMSITMIAGLIFAFISK
;
A
#
# COMPACT_ATOMS: atom_id res chain seq x y z
N MET A 1 -20.49 56.48 23.25
CA MET A 1 -21.18 56.38 21.95
C MET A 1 -22.55 57.00 22.12
N GLU A 2 -22.75 58.20 21.57
CA GLU A 2 -24.04 58.89 21.60
C GLU A 2 -25.04 58.11 20.76
N THR A 3 -26.14 57.68 21.37
CA THR A 3 -27.29 57.13 20.65
C THR A 3 -28.01 58.28 19.98
N VAL A 4 -27.76 58.49 18.69
CA VAL A 4 -28.60 59.34 17.85
C VAL A 4 -29.97 58.66 17.78
N SER A 5 -30.90 59.11 18.62
CA SER A 5 -32.30 58.73 18.55
C SER A 5 -32.90 59.36 17.30
N THR A 6 -32.72 58.72 16.15
CA THR A 6 -33.50 59.04 14.97
C THR A 6 -34.94 58.69 15.29
N ASN A 7 -35.74 59.72 15.56
CA ASN A 7 -37.19 59.62 15.64
C ASN A 7 -37.67 59.38 14.21
N ILE A 8 -37.52 58.15 13.72
CA ILE A 8 -38.06 57.74 12.43
C ILE A 8 -39.56 57.72 12.64
N ALA A 9 -40.26 58.75 12.18
CA ALA A 9 -41.72 58.74 12.15
C ALA A 9 -42.15 57.47 11.38
N SER A 10 -42.62 56.45 12.10
CA SER A 10 -43.01 55.18 11.49
C SER A 10 -44.17 55.45 10.55
N VAL A 11 -43.96 55.25 9.24
CA VAL A 11 -45.02 55.40 8.24
C VAL A 11 -46.11 54.37 8.55
N THR A 12 -47.33 54.83 8.80
CA THR A 12 -48.48 53.98 9.09
C THR A 12 -49.05 53.36 7.81
N GLN A 13 -49.71 52.20 7.91
CA GLN A 13 -50.43 51.59 6.79
C GLN A 13 -51.38 52.58 6.10
N GLU A 14 -52.08 53.40 6.89
CA GLU A 14 -53.02 54.41 6.37
C GLU A 14 -52.33 55.50 5.56
N GLN A 15 -51.13 55.92 5.96
CA GLN A 15 -50.33 56.88 5.18
C GLN A 15 -49.89 56.26 3.84
N ILE A 16 -49.49 54.99 3.83
CA ILE A 16 -49.12 54.27 2.60
C ILE A 16 -50.34 54.11 1.69
N TYR A 17 -51.49 53.71 2.25
CA TYR A 17 -52.75 53.57 1.51
C TYR A 17 -53.19 54.88 0.85
N LYS A 18 -53.24 55.98 1.61
CA LYS A 18 -53.61 57.31 1.07
C LYS A 18 -52.68 57.74 -0.06
N GLU A 19 -51.40 57.46 0.06
CA GLU A 19 -50.42 57.79 -0.98
C GLU A 19 -50.64 56.97 -2.27
N PHE A 20 -50.96 55.69 -2.15
CA PHE A 20 -51.34 54.86 -3.29
C PHE A 20 -52.62 55.35 -3.98
N ILE A 21 -53.64 55.73 -3.21
CA ILE A 21 -54.86 56.35 -3.77
C ILE A 21 -54.53 57.68 -4.46
N ARG A 22 -53.67 58.51 -3.87
CA ARG A 22 -53.22 59.79 -4.44
C ARG A 22 -52.50 59.61 -5.78
N LEU A 23 -51.79 58.50 -5.96
CA LEU A 23 -51.12 58.12 -7.20
C LEU A 23 -52.06 57.50 -8.24
N GLY A 24 -53.37 57.40 -7.95
CA GLY A 24 -54.38 56.89 -8.88
C GLY A 24 -54.54 55.37 -8.86
N MET A 25 -54.06 54.68 -7.82
CA MET A 25 -54.22 53.24 -7.67
C MET A 25 -55.67 52.91 -7.28
N GLU A 26 -56.21 51.81 -7.82
CA GLU A 26 -57.56 51.33 -7.48
C GLU A 26 -57.66 50.97 -6.00
N GLN A 27 -58.85 51.18 -5.40
CA GLN A 27 -59.03 51.17 -3.94
C GLN A 27 -58.71 49.82 -3.29
N LEU A 28 -59.16 48.71 -3.89
CA LEU A 28 -58.87 47.36 -3.40
C LEU A 28 -57.40 47.02 -3.56
N ILE A 29 -56.79 47.41 -4.68
CA ILE A 29 -55.36 47.22 -4.95
C ILE A 29 -54.51 48.00 -3.95
N ALA A 30 -54.83 49.28 -3.71
CA ALA A 30 -54.12 50.13 -2.75
C ALA A 30 -54.24 49.57 -1.32
N GLN A 31 -55.40 49.01 -0.95
CA GLN A 31 -55.62 48.43 0.37
C GLN A 31 -54.80 47.14 0.57
N ASP A 32 -54.74 46.27 -0.44
CA ASP A 32 -53.91 45.05 -0.40
C ASP A 32 -52.41 45.39 -0.38
N LEU A 33 -51.91 46.26 -1.26
CA LEU A 33 -50.49 46.62 -1.29
C LEU A 33 -50.03 47.37 -0.05
N SER A 34 -50.83 48.30 0.48
CA SER A 34 -50.44 49.06 1.69
C SER A 34 -50.27 48.15 2.89
N LYS A 35 -51.12 47.13 3.03
CA LYS A 35 -50.99 46.09 4.06
C LYS A 35 -49.71 45.27 3.88
N ARG A 36 -49.45 44.77 2.66
CA ARG A 36 -48.24 43.99 2.33
C ARG A 36 -46.95 44.78 2.55
N TYR A 37 -46.96 46.06 2.18
CA TYR A 37 -45.82 46.96 2.32
C TYR A 37 -45.56 47.32 3.79
N TYR A 38 -46.61 47.62 4.56
CA TYR A 38 -46.48 47.93 5.99
C TYR A 38 -45.95 46.74 6.79
N HIS A 39 -46.33 45.51 6.43
CA HIS A 39 -45.90 44.27 7.11
C HIS A 39 -44.68 43.61 6.46
N ASN A 40 -44.09 44.20 5.41
CA ASN A 40 -42.98 43.61 4.64
C ASN A 40 -43.21 42.15 4.19
N GLU A 41 -44.46 41.77 3.91
CA GLU A 41 -44.85 40.37 3.61
C GLU A 41 -44.12 39.82 2.37
N LEU A 42 -43.82 40.69 1.40
CA LEU A 42 -43.03 40.34 0.20
C LEU A 42 -41.56 40.05 0.57
N THR A 43 -40.95 40.89 1.40
CA THR A 43 -39.55 40.74 1.82
C THR A 43 -39.34 39.45 2.63
N TYR A 44 -40.23 39.14 3.56
CA TYR A 44 -40.13 37.89 4.33
C TYR A 44 -40.25 36.65 3.44
N ARG A 45 -41.14 36.69 2.44
CA ARG A 45 -41.31 35.59 1.48
C ARG A 45 -40.06 35.38 0.62
N ASP A 46 -39.44 36.46 0.17
CA ASP A 46 -38.20 36.36 -0.62
C ASP A 46 -37.04 35.82 0.21
N LEU A 47 -36.94 36.21 1.49
CA LEU A 47 -35.95 35.67 2.42
C LEU A 47 -36.17 34.17 2.69
N GLU A 48 -37.41 33.75 2.93
CA GLU A 48 -37.77 32.33 3.12
C GLU A 48 -37.43 31.50 1.86
N ASN A 49 -37.72 32.04 0.67
CA ASN A 49 -37.36 31.39 -0.59
C ASN A 49 -35.84 31.27 -0.77
N LEU A 50 -35.08 32.29 -0.35
CA LEU A 50 -33.63 32.28 -0.41
C LEU A 50 -33.03 31.27 0.56
N GLU A 51 -33.53 31.22 1.80
CA GLU A 51 -33.17 30.23 2.82
C GLU A 51 -33.37 28.80 2.29
N LYS A 52 -34.57 28.49 1.77
CA LYS A 52 -34.85 27.18 1.16
C LYS A 52 -33.90 26.85 0.01
N GLN A 53 -33.58 27.83 -0.84
CA GLN A 53 -32.62 27.60 -1.93
C GLN A 53 -31.20 27.35 -1.41
N PHE A 54 -30.79 28.01 -0.32
CA PHE A 54 -29.51 27.76 0.32
C PHE A 54 -29.46 26.37 0.93
N ASP A 55 -30.49 25.96 1.69
CA ASP A 55 -30.58 24.63 2.28
C ASP A 55 -30.48 23.53 1.21
N ILE A 56 -31.27 23.65 0.13
CA ILE A 56 -31.21 22.70 -0.99
C ILE A 56 -29.81 22.65 -1.60
N LYS A 57 -29.14 23.79 -1.77
CA LYS A 57 -27.76 23.82 -2.32
C LYS A 57 -26.76 23.20 -1.33
N PHE A 58 -26.95 23.42 -0.03
CA PHE A 58 -26.09 22.89 1.01
C PHE A 58 -26.22 21.37 1.11
N ASP A 59 -27.44 20.84 1.12
CA ASP A 59 -27.70 19.39 1.11
C ASP A 59 -27.14 18.71 -0.14
N ASN A 60 -27.25 19.36 -1.30
CA ASN A 60 -26.65 18.88 -2.54
C ASN A 60 -25.11 18.85 -2.46
N LEU A 61 -24.48 19.83 -1.80
CA LEU A 61 -23.04 19.84 -1.59
C LEU A 61 -22.60 18.74 -0.63
N ILE A 62 -23.31 18.55 0.49
CA ILE A 62 -23.06 17.44 1.42
C ILE A 62 -23.14 16.10 0.69
N SER A 63 -24.22 15.89 -0.09
CA SER A 63 -24.42 14.65 -0.85
C SER A 63 -23.29 14.39 -1.86
N LYS A 64 -22.79 15.43 -2.53
CA LYS A 64 -21.63 15.32 -3.43
C LYS A 64 -20.35 14.99 -2.68
N ILE A 65 -20.12 15.61 -1.53
CA ILE A 65 -18.95 15.34 -0.68
C ILE A 65 -18.97 13.89 -0.20
N ASP A 66 -20.12 13.39 0.28
CA ASP A 66 -20.27 12.02 0.74
C ASP A 66 -20.08 11.01 -0.40
N SER A 67 -20.62 11.30 -1.60
CA SER A 67 -20.39 10.48 -2.78
C SER A 67 -18.90 10.40 -3.15
N VAL A 68 -18.19 11.53 -3.18
CA VAL A 68 -16.75 11.57 -3.47
C VAL A 68 -15.96 10.82 -2.40
N LYS A 69 -16.30 11.00 -1.11
CA LYS A 69 -15.67 10.29 0.01
C LYS A 69 -15.85 8.78 -0.13
N SER A 70 -17.06 8.32 -0.47
CA SER A 70 -17.35 6.90 -0.69
C SER A 70 -16.57 6.33 -1.88
N GLU A 71 -16.47 7.06 -2.99
CA GLU A 71 -15.68 6.63 -4.15
C GLU A 71 -14.19 6.55 -3.82
N LEU A 72 -13.66 7.52 -3.08
CA LEU A 72 -12.26 7.51 -2.64
C LEU A 72 -11.96 6.35 -1.70
N ASN A 73 -12.82 6.08 -0.71
CA ASN A 73 -12.68 4.92 0.18
C ASN A 73 -12.66 3.61 -0.64
N THR A 74 -13.59 3.46 -1.58
CA THR A 74 -13.65 2.27 -2.46
C THR A 74 -12.37 2.11 -3.30
N LYS A 75 -11.81 3.23 -3.81
CA LYS A 75 -10.55 3.19 -4.55
C LYS A 75 -9.36 2.82 -3.65
N ILE A 76 -9.32 3.34 -2.43
CA ILE A 76 -8.29 3.01 -1.44
C ILE A 76 -8.33 1.52 -1.09
N ASP A 77 -9.51 0.99 -0.76
CA ASP A 77 -9.70 -0.43 -0.43
C ASP A 77 -9.26 -1.34 -1.59
N ASN A 78 -9.58 -0.96 -2.83
CA ASN A 78 -9.15 -1.70 -4.01
C ASN A 78 -7.63 -1.64 -4.22
N VAL A 79 -6.98 -0.51 -3.96
CA VAL A 79 -5.52 -0.38 -4.03
C VAL A 79 -4.87 -1.24 -2.95
N GLU A 80 -5.36 -1.19 -1.71
CA GLU A 80 -4.86 -1.99 -0.59
C GLU A 80 -4.96 -3.49 -0.91
N LYS A 81 -6.13 -3.96 -1.36
CA LYS A 81 -6.33 -5.36 -1.76
C LYS A 81 -5.37 -5.79 -2.87
N ASN A 82 -5.17 -4.95 -3.89
CA ASN A 82 -4.26 -5.24 -5.00
C ASN A 82 -2.79 -5.28 -4.55
N LEU A 83 -2.40 -4.42 -3.62
CA LEU A 83 -1.05 -4.43 -3.04
C LEU A 83 -0.81 -5.69 -2.21
N ASN A 84 -1.76 -6.08 -1.36
CA ASN A 84 -1.68 -7.32 -0.58
C ASN A 84 -1.51 -8.55 -1.48
N LEU A 85 -2.33 -8.67 -2.54
CA LEU A 85 -2.20 -9.75 -3.52
C LEU A 85 -0.82 -9.78 -4.23
N LYS A 86 -0.23 -8.61 -4.50
CA LYS A 86 1.12 -8.53 -5.08
C LYS A 86 2.19 -8.94 -4.08
N ILE A 87 2.05 -8.59 -2.80
CA ILE A 87 2.96 -8.99 -1.72
C ILE A 87 2.91 -10.51 -1.57
N ASP A 88 1.73 -11.10 -1.42
CA ASP A 88 1.56 -12.56 -1.30
C ASP A 88 2.18 -13.32 -2.50
N SER A 89 2.03 -12.76 -3.71
CA SER A 89 2.64 -13.31 -4.92
C SER A 89 4.17 -13.22 -4.91
N LEU A 90 4.74 -12.14 -4.37
CA LEU A 90 6.18 -11.98 -4.22
C LEU A 90 6.74 -12.93 -3.16
N ASP A 91 6.06 -13.09 -2.02
CA ASP A 91 6.46 -14.04 -0.97
C ASP A 91 6.51 -15.47 -1.53
N THR A 92 5.47 -15.88 -2.26
CA THR A 92 5.45 -17.21 -2.92
C THR A 92 6.62 -17.39 -3.91
N LYS A 93 6.98 -16.33 -4.65
CA LYS A 93 8.12 -16.37 -5.58
C LYS A 93 9.44 -16.46 -4.83
N ILE A 94 9.60 -15.74 -3.72
CA ILE A 94 10.78 -15.77 -2.87
C ILE A 94 10.95 -17.19 -2.29
N ASP A 95 9.91 -17.79 -1.73
CA ASP A 95 9.93 -19.16 -1.21
C ASP A 95 10.34 -20.17 -2.29
N THR A 96 9.82 -20.00 -3.50
CA THR A 96 10.17 -20.85 -4.64
C THR A 96 11.64 -20.70 -5.03
N VAL A 97 12.15 -19.47 -5.07
CA VAL A 97 13.57 -19.20 -5.36
C VAL A 97 14.47 -19.79 -4.27
N GLU A 98 14.13 -19.58 -3.00
CA GLU A 98 14.87 -20.12 -1.86
C GLU A 98 14.95 -21.65 -1.92
N LYS A 99 13.81 -22.32 -2.11
CA LYS A 99 13.76 -23.78 -2.26
C LYS A 99 14.64 -24.27 -3.42
N ASN A 100 14.57 -23.61 -4.58
CA ASN A 100 15.36 -23.98 -5.74
C ASN A 100 16.87 -23.75 -5.52
N LEU A 101 17.25 -22.70 -4.81
CA LEU A 101 18.63 -22.44 -4.43
C LEU A 101 19.15 -23.50 -3.46
N ASN A 102 18.38 -23.84 -2.43
CA ASN A 102 18.72 -24.91 -1.48
C ASN A 102 18.95 -26.25 -2.20
N LEU A 103 18.03 -26.64 -3.10
CA LEU A 103 18.18 -27.86 -3.90
C LEU A 103 19.45 -27.85 -4.78
N LYS A 104 19.77 -26.71 -5.39
CA LYS A 104 21.00 -26.57 -6.20
C LYS A 104 22.26 -26.65 -5.33
N ILE A 105 22.25 -26.02 -4.16
CA ILE A 105 23.35 -26.07 -3.20
C ILE A 105 23.59 -27.51 -2.73
N ASP A 106 22.52 -28.22 -2.36
CA ASP A 106 22.60 -29.62 -1.94
C ASP A 106 23.13 -30.52 -3.08
N SER A 107 22.66 -30.31 -4.31
CA SER A 107 23.16 -31.04 -5.48
C SER A 107 24.66 -30.82 -5.70
N VAL A 108 25.14 -29.57 -5.64
CA VAL A 108 26.56 -29.25 -5.79
C VAL A 108 27.38 -29.82 -4.64
N LYS A 109 26.88 -29.73 -3.41
CA LYS A 109 27.53 -30.30 -2.22
C LYS A 109 27.70 -31.82 -2.36
N ASN A 110 26.67 -32.53 -2.80
CA ASN A 110 26.71 -33.97 -3.01
C ASN A 110 27.68 -34.37 -4.13
N GLU A 111 27.67 -33.65 -5.25
CA GLU A 111 28.61 -33.89 -6.36
C GLU A 111 30.07 -33.67 -5.91
N LEU A 112 30.33 -32.61 -5.17
CA LEU A 112 31.66 -32.31 -4.66
C LEU A 112 32.11 -33.35 -3.63
N THR A 113 31.23 -33.76 -2.72
CA THR A 113 31.51 -34.82 -1.73
C THR A 113 31.88 -36.12 -2.44
N ALA A 114 31.10 -36.54 -3.45
CA ALA A 114 31.40 -37.74 -4.23
C ALA A 114 32.75 -37.66 -4.97
N LYS A 115 33.09 -36.48 -5.52
CA LYS A 115 34.40 -36.24 -6.14
C LYS A 115 35.54 -36.34 -5.13
N ILE A 116 35.37 -35.80 -3.93
CA ILE A 116 36.36 -35.87 -2.84
C ILE A 116 36.54 -37.32 -2.39
N ASP A 117 35.46 -38.06 -2.13
CA ASP A 117 35.50 -39.48 -1.73
C ASP A 117 36.24 -40.33 -2.77
N ASN A 118 36.01 -40.07 -4.05
CA ASN A 118 36.71 -40.76 -5.13
C ASN A 118 38.22 -40.45 -5.17
N VAL A 119 38.60 -39.19 -4.93
CA VAL A 119 40.01 -38.79 -4.80
C VAL A 119 40.66 -39.45 -3.59
N GLU A 120 39.99 -39.47 -2.44
CA GLU A 120 40.46 -40.12 -1.22
C GLU A 120 40.70 -41.61 -1.43
N LYS A 121 39.76 -42.31 -2.06
CA LYS A 121 39.90 -43.73 -2.41
C LYS A 121 41.11 -43.99 -3.31
N ASN A 122 41.33 -43.15 -4.33
CA ASN A 122 42.48 -43.27 -5.22
C ASN A 122 43.80 -43.06 -4.47
N LEU A 123 43.86 -42.09 -3.56
CA LEU A 123 45.01 -41.83 -2.70
C LEU A 123 45.30 -43.00 -1.74
N MET A 124 44.26 -43.58 -1.13
CA MET A 124 44.39 -44.77 -0.28
C MET A 124 44.96 -45.96 -1.08
N SER A 125 44.42 -46.22 -2.28
CA SER A 125 44.92 -47.29 -3.15
C SER A 125 46.40 -47.09 -3.52
N LEU A 126 46.81 -45.86 -3.87
CA LEU A 126 48.21 -45.56 -4.16
C LEU A 126 49.12 -45.76 -2.93
N THR A 127 48.62 -45.38 -1.74
CA THR A 127 49.33 -45.58 -0.47
C THR A 127 49.51 -47.07 -0.15
N GLU A 128 48.49 -47.90 -0.39
CA GLU A 128 48.56 -49.35 -0.21
C GLU A 128 49.55 -49.99 -1.18
N MET A 129 49.52 -49.63 -2.46
CA MET A 129 50.50 -50.10 -3.44
C MET A 129 51.93 -49.74 -3.03
N LEU A 130 52.16 -48.51 -2.55
CA LEU A 130 53.48 -48.08 -2.08
C LEU A 130 53.98 -48.93 -0.91
N LYS A 131 53.12 -49.23 0.07
CA LYS A 131 53.46 -50.13 1.19
C LYS A 131 53.91 -51.51 0.69
N TRP A 132 53.20 -52.08 -0.28
CA TRP A 132 53.58 -53.37 -0.90
C TRP A 132 54.93 -53.30 -1.60
N VAL A 133 55.17 -52.28 -2.44
CA VAL A 133 56.43 -52.12 -3.16
C VAL A 133 57.61 -51.97 -2.19
N LEU A 134 57.48 -51.15 -1.16
CA LEU A 134 58.51 -51.00 -0.13
C LEU A 134 58.79 -52.31 0.62
N GLY A 135 57.75 -53.08 0.93
CA GLY A 135 57.89 -54.41 1.54
C GLY A 135 58.67 -55.38 0.66
N ILE A 136 58.35 -55.46 -0.63
CA ILE A 136 59.05 -56.32 -1.59
C ILE A 136 60.51 -55.85 -1.76
N MET A 137 60.75 -54.55 -1.90
CA MET A 137 62.10 -53.99 -2.00
C MET A 137 62.96 -54.34 -0.78
N GLY A 138 62.42 -54.15 0.43
CA GLY A 138 63.10 -54.52 1.67
C GLY A 138 63.45 -56.00 1.72
N ALA A 139 62.52 -56.88 1.36
CA ALA A 139 62.77 -58.32 1.30
C ALA A 139 63.88 -58.69 0.29
N MET A 140 63.85 -58.09 -0.92
CA MET A 140 64.89 -58.31 -1.94
C MET A 140 66.28 -57.85 -1.48
N SER A 141 66.36 -56.70 -0.79
CA SER A 141 67.64 -56.22 -0.25
C SER A 141 68.21 -57.18 0.79
N ILE A 142 67.36 -57.71 1.69
CA ILE A 142 67.77 -58.68 2.71
C ILE A 142 68.27 -59.98 2.05
N THR A 143 67.53 -60.53 1.08
CA THR A 143 67.92 -61.78 0.41
C THR A 143 69.19 -61.62 -0.40
N MET A 144 69.39 -60.48 -1.06
CA MET A 144 70.61 -60.19 -1.82
C MET A 144 71.84 -60.10 -0.91
N ILE A 145 71.73 -59.42 0.24
CA ILE A 145 72.82 -59.34 1.24
C ILE A 145 73.13 -60.73 1.81
N ALA A 146 72.11 -61.50 2.19
CA ALA A 146 72.29 -62.86 2.72
C ALA A 146 72.99 -63.79 1.71
N GLY A 147 72.60 -63.71 0.43
CA GLY A 147 73.23 -64.47 -0.65
C GLY A 147 74.71 -64.12 -0.85
N LEU A 148 75.07 -62.84 -0.79
CA LEU A 148 76.48 -62.40 -0.86
C LEU A 148 77.30 -62.90 0.32
N ILE A 149 76.75 -62.83 1.55
CA ILE A 149 77.42 -63.36 2.76
C ILE A 149 77.66 -64.87 2.63
N PHE A 150 76.65 -65.63 2.21
CA PHE A 150 76.76 -67.08 2.01
C PHE A 150 77.83 -67.44 0.96
N ALA A 151 77.86 -66.72 -0.17
CA ALA A 151 78.86 -66.92 -1.21
C ALA A 151 80.29 -66.63 -0.75
N PHE A 152 80.49 -65.66 0.16
CA PHE A 152 81.79 -65.34 0.72
C PHE A 152 82.27 -66.37 1.76
N ILE A 153 81.37 -66.86 2.63
CA ILE A 153 81.70 -67.89 3.64
C ILE A 153 81.98 -69.25 3.01
N SER A 154 81.38 -69.55 1.86
CA SER A 154 81.50 -70.85 1.17
C SER A 154 82.78 -71.00 0.32
N LYS A 155 83.68 -70.01 0.34
CA LYS A 155 84.92 -69.97 -0.44
C LYS A 155 86.13 -70.09 0.46
#